data_AF-A0AAV5D8G8-F1
#
_entry.id   AF-A0AAV5D8G8-F1
#
_cell.length_a   1.000
_cell.length_b   1.000
_cell.length_c   1.000
_cell.angle_alpha   90.00
_cell.angle_beta   90.00
_cell.angle_gamma   90.00
#
_symmetry.space_group_name_H-M   'P 1'
#
loop_
_entity.id
_entity.type
_entity.pdbx_description
1 polymer ?
#
loop_
_entity_poly.entity_id
_entity_poly.type
_entity_poly.pdbx_seq_one_letter_code
_entity_poly.pdbx_strand_id
1 'polypeptide(L)'
;MQLLDNTTTQTLLDGQLDLWHTTFAFMKSMALKSAVDLGIADAIQHNGGAATLPEILSKVKLHPSKIPNLRRLMRVLTTTNVFSIQHPPTTEEGEPVYKLTPASQLLVSSQIPFATMLLNPMIVSPFFELGTWFQRELPDPCIFKQAHGMAVWELTRKDAAFDTLINKGLASDSQFILDVAIKLNAEVFQSISSLIDVGGGSGAAAQTISKAFPHVKCSVLDLEHIVAKAPAGTDVQYITGDMFESIPPANVVLLKFCMTGITRTV
;
A
#
# COMPACT_ATOMS: atom_id res chain seq x y z
N MET A 1 3.25 43.72 28.18
CA MET A 1 2.60 42.43 27.91
C MET A 1 1.25 42.75 27.30
N GLN A 2 1.20 42.95 25.98
CA GLN A 2 -0.06 43.18 25.26
C GLN A 2 -0.86 41.89 25.29
N LEU A 3 -2.06 41.94 25.86
CA LEU A 3 -3.03 40.86 25.78
C LEU A 3 -3.31 40.63 24.30
N LEU A 4 -2.84 39.49 23.76
CA LEU A 4 -3.24 39.03 22.44
C LEU A 4 -4.77 38.97 22.43
N ASP A 5 -5.37 39.63 21.45
CA ASP A 5 -6.82 39.64 21.25
C ASP A 5 -7.34 38.18 21.27
N ASN A 6 -8.48 37.91 21.92
CA ASN A 6 -8.96 36.54 22.15
C ASN A 6 -9.12 35.77 20.83
N THR A 7 -9.50 36.47 19.76
CA THR A 7 -9.58 35.94 18.39
C THR A 7 -8.22 35.52 17.85
N THR A 8 -7.16 36.29 18.12
CA THR A 8 -5.79 35.97 17.71
C THR A 8 -5.25 34.77 18.49
N THR A 9 -5.59 34.65 19.77
CA THR A 9 -5.20 33.50 20.61
C THR A 9 -5.86 32.20 20.13
N GLN A 10 -7.15 32.23 19.79
CA GLN A 10 -7.86 31.06 19.25
C GLN A 10 -7.26 30.58 17.92
N THR A 11 -7.00 31.51 16.99
CA THR A 11 -6.36 31.17 15.70
C THR A 11 -4.99 30.53 15.87
N LEU A 12 -4.20 30.97 16.87
CA LEU A 12 -2.90 30.35 17.18
C LEU A 12 -3.05 28.92 17.72
N LEU A 13 -4.08 28.64 18.53
CA LEU A 13 -4.36 27.30 19.02
C LEU A 13 -4.80 26.37 17.89
N ASP A 14 -5.67 26.84 17.00
CA ASP A 14 -6.11 26.07 15.83
C ASP A 14 -4.92 25.75 14.92
N GLY A 15 -4.06 26.74 14.65
CA GLY A 15 -2.82 26.53 13.89
C GLY A 15 -1.84 25.57 14.56
N GLN A 16 -1.76 25.57 15.90
CA GLN A 16 -0.96 24.61 16.64
C GLN A 16 -1.50 23.17 16.51
N LEU A 17 -2.82 23.00 16.58
CA LEU A 17 -3.48 21.70 16.41
C LEU A 17 -3.21 21.13 15.01
N ASP A 18 -3.35 21.94 13.97
CA ASP A 18 -3.08 21.54 12.59
C ASP A 18 -1.61 21.13 12.38
N LEU A 19 -0.68 21.90 12.95
CA LEU A 19 0.73 21.58 12.91
C LEU A 19 1.01 20.25 13.61
N TRP A 20 0.46 20.03 14.81
CA TRP A 20 0.66 18.78 15.55
C TRP A 20 0.06 17.59 14.84
N HIS A 21 -1.14 17.71 14.25
CA HIS A 21 -1.75 16.65 13.45
C HIS A 21 -0.85 16.23 12.29
N THR A 22 -0.20 17.19 11.64
CA THR A 22 0.74 16.95 10.54
C THR A 22 2.06 16.35 11.04
N THR A 23 2.68 16.95 12.06
CA THR A 23 3.95 16.49 12.64
C THR A 23 3.88 15.06 13.15
N PHE A 24 2.76 14.67 13.79
CA PHE A 24 2.59 13.31 14.33
C PHE A 24 1.93 12.32 13.36
N ALA A 25 1.66 12.72 12.11
CA ALA A 25 0.99 11.84 11.14
C ALA A 25 1.74 10.52 10.89
N PHE A 26 3.08 10.53 10.93
CA PHE A 26 3.90 9.32 10.77
C PHE A 26 3.60 8.24 11.83
N MET A 27 3.15 8.63 13.03
CA MET A 27 2.79 7.68 14.09
C MET A 27 1.60 6.82 13.68
N LYS A 28 0.67 7.36 12.87
CA LYS A 28 -0.46 6.59 12.32
C LYS A 28 0.03 5.49 11.39
N SER A 29 0.97 5.82 10.50
CA SER A 29 1.59 4.86 9.58
C SER A 29 2.38 3.78 10.34
N MET A 30 3.13 4.15 11.38
CA MET A 30 3.89 3.19 12.20
C MET A 30 2.98 2.33 13.08
N ALA A 31 1.85 2.86 13.54
CA ALA A 31 0.82 2.08 14.22
C ALA A 31 0.22 1.02 13.27
N LEU A 32 -0.14 1.42 12.04
CA LEU A 32 -0.61 0.49 11.01
C LEU A 32 0.44 -0.58 10.70
N LYS A 33 1.70 -0.18 10.50
CA LYS A 33 2.82 -1.10 10.30
C LYS A 33 2.90 -2.13 11.44
N SER A 34 2.81 -1.66 12.68
CA SER A 34 2.84 -2.53 13.87
C SER A 34 1.66 -3.50 13.89
N ALA A 35 0.47 -3.07 13.46
CA ALA A 35 -0.70 -3.94 13.37
C ALA A 35 -0.53 -5.05 12.32
N VAL A 36 0.08 -4.71 11.18
CA VAL A 36 0.43 -5.68 10.13
C VAL A 36 1.50 -6.65 10.63
N ASP A 37 2.59 -6.16 11.20
CA ASP A 37 3.70 -6.97 11.71
C ASP A 37 3.24 -7.95 12.81
N LEU A 38 2.30 -7.52 13.66
CA LEU A 38 1.73 -8.34 14.74
C LEU A 38 0.59 -9.27 14.29
N GLY A 39 0.07 -9.12 13.07
CA GLY A 39 -1.07 -9.91 12.59
C GLY A 39 -2.38 -9.62 13.33
N ILE A 40 -2.62 -8.36 13.73
CA ILE A 40 -3.79 -8.00 14.54
C ILE A 40 -5.10 -8.20 13.76
N ALA A 41 -5.13 -7.81 12.48
CA ALA A 41 -6.34 -7.94 11.66
C ALA A 41 -6.73 -9.43 11.50
N ASP A 42 -5.76 -10.30 11.25
CA ASP A 42 -5.96 -11.74 11.19
C ASP A 42 -6.44 -12.29 12.54
N ALA A 43 -5.84 -11.87 13.66
CA ALA A 43 -6.27 -12.30 14.98
C ALA A 43 -7.75 -11.98 15.25
N ILE A 44 -8.23 -10.80 14.83
CA ILE A 44 -9.64 -10.41 14.94
C ILE A 44 -10.50 -11.22 13.96
N GLN A 45 -10.05 -11.43 12.72
CA GLN A 45 -10.76 -12.24 11.72
C GLN A 45 -10.99 -13.68 12.19
N HIS A 46 -9.99 -14.29 12.83
CA HIS A 46 -10.10 -15.65 13.37
C HIS A 46 -11.18 -15.79 14.45
N ASN A 47 -11.58 -14.70 15.11
CA ASN A 47 -12.67 -14.65 16.08
C ASN A 47 -13.99 -14.17 15.46
N GLY A 48 -14.14 -14.23 14.12
CA GLY A 48 -15.37 -13.85 13.43
C GLY A 48 -15.49 -12.35 13.15
N GLY A 49 -14.37 -11.62 13.12
CA GLY A 49 -14.34 -10.19 12.80
C GLY A 49 -14.58 -9.26 13.99
N ALA A 50 -14.72 -9.82 15.19
CA ALA A 50 -14.81 -9.11 16.46
C ALA A 50 -14.03 -9.88 17.53
N ALA A 51 -13.21 -9.19 18.34
CA ALA A 51 -12.41 -9.82 19.38
C ALA A 51 -12.12 -8.87 20.55
N THR A 52 -12.10 -9.41 21.75
CA THR A 52 -11.57 -8.78 22.96
C THR A 52 -10.04 -8.75 22.94
N LEU A 53 -9.42 -7.98 23.83
CA LEU A 53 -7.95 -7.92 23.90
C LEU A 53 -7.30 -9.27 24.24
N PRO A 54 -7.80 -10.09 25.19
CA PRO A 54 -7.29 -11.43 25.47
C PRO A 54 -7.38 -12.36 24.26
N GLU A 55 -8.47 -12.31 23.50
CA GLU A 55 -8.62 -13.11 22.28
C GLU A 55 -7.57 -12.72 21.23
N ILE A 56 -7.31 -11.43 21.04
CA ILE A 56 -6.22 -10.94 20.17
C ILE A 56 -4.86 -11.44 20.70
N LEU A 57 -4.60 -11.28 22.01
CA LEU A 57 -3.36 -11.71 22.67
C LEU A 57 -3.10 -13.21 22.56
N SER A 58 -4.15 -14.03 22.46
CA SER A 58 -4.01 -15.47 22.27
C SER A 58 -3.43 -15.87 20.90
N LYS A 59 -3.47 -14.96 19.92
CA LYS A 59 -3.02 -15.20 18.54
C LYS A 59 -1.76 -14.43 18.17
N VAL A 60 -1.54 -13.24 18.76
CA VAL A 60 -0.37 -12.42 18.46
C VAL A 60 0.84 -12.82 19.31
N LYS A 61 2.03 -12.83 18.71
CA LYS A 61 3.28 -13.05 19.45
C LYS A 61 3.70 -11.77 20.15
N LEU A 62 3.34 -11.64 21.43
CA LEU A 62 3.68 -10.46 22.25
C LEU A 62 4.28 -10.88 23.60
N HIS A 63 5.37 -10.22 24.00
CA HIS A 63 5.91 -10.40 25.34
C HIS A 63 4.93 -9.82 26.40
N PRO A 64 4.64 -10.52 27.52
CA PRO A 64 3.65 -10.08 28.50
C PRO A 64 3.85 -8.66 29.03
N SER A 65 5.10 -8.22 29.21
CA SER A 65 5.42 -6.85 29.67
C SER A 65 5.00 -5.75 28.69
N LYS A 66 4.66 -6.09 27.44
CA LYS A 66 4.23 -5.16 26.39
C LYS A 66 2.71 -5.09 26.22
N ILE A 67 1.93 -5.86 26.99
CA ILE A 67 0.45 -5.80 26.94
C ILE A 67 -0.09 -4.37 27.15
N PRO A 68 0.43 -3.55 28.09
CA PRO A 68 -0.01 -2.16 28.21
C PRO A 68 0.30 -1.32 26.96
N ASN A 69 1.41 -1.59 26.27
CA ASN A 69 1.76 -0.92 25.01
C ASN A 69 0.83 -1.33 23.87
N LEU A 70 0.43 -2.61 23.79
CA LEU A 70 -0.56 -3.06 22.80
C LEU A 70 -1.90 -2.34 22.99
N ARG A 71 -2.35 -2.12 24.23
CA ARG A 71 -3.57 -1.33 24.49
C ARG A 71 -3.47 0.09 23.93
N ARG A 72 -2.31 0.74 24.09
CA ARG A 72 -2.06 2.08 23.53
C ARG A 72 -2.05 2.05 22.00
N LEU A 73 -1.43 1.04 21.40
CA LEU A 73 -1.44 0.83 19.95
C LEU A 73 -2.87 0.65 19.42
N MET A 74 -3.67 -0.22 20.05
CA MET A 74 -5.07 -0.45 19.68
C MET A 74 -5.89 0.83 19.78
N ARG A 75 -5.66 1.66 20.81
CA ARG A 75 -6.33 2.97 20.93
C ARG A 75 -6.02 3.87 19.73
N VAL A 76 -4.74 3.97 19.33
CA VAL A 76 -4.35 4.76 18.14
C VAL A 76 -5.09 4.22 16.91
N LEU A 77 -5.05 2.91 16.69
CA LEU A 77 -5.67 2.28 15.52
C LEU A 77 -7.19 2.45 15.47
N THR A 78 -7.85 2.49 16.64
CA THR A 78 -9.29 2.78 16.72
C THR A 78 -9.60 4.25 16.48
N THR A 79 -8.78 5.16 17.01
CA THR A 79 -8.94 6.61 16.77
C THR A 79 -8.65 6.99 15.32
N THR A 80 -7.82 6.22 14.61
CA THR A 80 -7.57 6.39 13.17
C THR A 80 -8.51 5.56 12.29
N ASN A 81 -9.58 4.97 12.84
CA ASN A 81 -10.59 4.17 12.14
C ASN A 81 -10.06 2.94 11.38
N VAL A 82 -8.84 2.47 11.70
CA VAL A 82 -8.32 1.22 11.15
C VAL A 82 -9.08 0.05 11.76
N PHE A 83 -9.38 0.12 13.06
CA PHE A 83 -10.33 -0.77 13.73
C PHE A 83 -11.44 0.07 14.37
N SER A 84 -12.54 -0.56 14.77
CA SER A 84 -13.53 0.06 15.64
C SER A 84 -13.54 -0.64 17.00
N ILE A 85 -14.05 0.04 18.01
CA ILE A 85 -14.16 -0.47 19.38
C ILE A 85 -15.58 -0.28 19.86
N GLN A 86 -16.16 -1.33 20.42
CA GLN A 86 -17.45 -1.30 21.08
C GLN A 86 -17.24 -1.54 22.56
N HIS A 87 -17.67 -0.58 23.36
CA HIS A 87 -17.69 -0.71 24.80
C HIS A 87 -19.02 -1.34 25.24
N PRO A 88 -18.99 -2.26 26.21
CA PRO A 88 -20.23 -2.74 26.80
C PRO A 88 -21.02 -1.57 27.41
N PRO A 89 -22.35 -1.71 27.54
CA PRO A 89 -23.17 -0.74 28.27
C PRO A 89 -22.56 -0.48 29.65
N THR A 90 -22.65 0.76 30.14
CA THR A 90 -22.08 1.16 31.43
C THR A 90 -22.61 0.36 32.63
N THR A 91 -23.70 -0.39 32.44
CA THR A 91 -24.34 -1.27 33.42
C THR A 91 -23.82 -2.71 33.40
N GLU A 92 -22.99 -3.10 32.43
CA GLU A 92 -22.47 -4.45 32.30
C GLU A 92 -20.94 -4.47 32.50
N GLU A 93 -20.45 -5.37 33.35
CA GLU A 93 -19.04 -5.69 33.41
C GLU A 93 -18.66 -6.47 32.15
N GLY A 94 -17.83 -5.87 31.30
CA GLY A 94 -17.37 -6.53 30.09
C GLY A 94 -16.12 -5.87 29.53
N GLU A 95 -15.35 -6.65 28.78
CA GLU A 95 -14.19 -6.12 28.06
C GLU A 95 -14.61 -5.41 26.76
N PRO A 96 -13.91 -4.34 26.36
CA PRO A 96 -14.14 -3.73 25.05
C PRO A 96 -13.87 -4.73 23.93
N VAL A 97 -14.75 -4.72 22.93
CA VAL A 97 -14.64 -5.58 21.75
C VAL A 97 -14.15 -4.75 20.57
N TYR A 98 -13.01 -5.15 20.00
CA TYR A 98 -12.45 -4.58 18.78
C TYR A 98 -13.06 -5.26 17.56
N LYS A 99 -13.43 -4.50 16.54
CA LYS A 99 -14.02 -5.01 15.31
C LYS A 99 -13.25 -4.54 14.08
N LEU A 100 -13.24 -5.39 13.04
CA LEU A 100 -12.78 -5.00 11.72
C LEU A 100 -13.65 -3.86 11.18
N THR A 101 -13.01 -2.94 10.46
CA THR A 101 -13.65 -1.92 9.63
C THR A 101 -13.40 -2.29 8.17
N PRO A 102 -14.04 -1.62 7.19
CA PRO A 102 -13.69 -1.84 5.78
C PRO A 102 -12.18 -1.68 5.50
N ALA A 103 -11.51 -0.76 6.20
CA ALA A 103 -10.07 -0.54 6.05
C ALA A 103 -9.23 -1.72 6.57
N SER A 104 -9.50 -2.23 7.78
CA SER A 104 -8.77 -3.40 8.29
C SER A 104 -9.19 -4.70 7.63
N GLN A 105 -10.38 -4.81 7.04
CA GLN A 105 -10.77 -5.96 6.23
C GLN A 105 -9.87 -6.11 5.00
N LEU A 106 -9.42 -5.00 4.40
CA LEU A 106 -8.44 -5.03 3.31
C LEU A 106 -7.10 -5.63 3.75
N LEU A 107 -6.71 -5.43 5.02
CA LEU A 107 -5.53 -6.06 5.61
C LEU A 107 -5.73 -7.56 5.85
N VAL A 108 -6.93 -8.10 5.76
CA VAL A 108 -7.15 -9.55 5.84
C VAL A 108 -7.19 -10.16 4.43
N SER A 109 -7.78 -9.44 3.47
CA SER A 109 -8.10 -9.99 2.16
C SER A 109 -6.96 -9.90 1.14
N SER A 110 -6.34 -8.73 1.00
CA SER A 110 -5.56 -8.44 -0.22
C SER A 110 -4.47 -7.39 -0.07
N GLN A 111 -4.55 -6.47 0.90
CA GLN A 111 -3.70 -5.27 0.94
C GLN A 111 -2.49 -5.36 1.87
N ILE A 112 -2.27 -6.49 2.58
CA ILE A 112 -1.05 -6.68 3.38
C ILE A 112 0.21 -6.47 2.54
N PRO A 113 0.41 -7.13 1.38
CA PRO A 113 1.68 -7.03 0.67
C PRO A 113 1.98 -5.60 0.23
N PHE A 114 0.96 -4.86 -0.22
CA PHE A 114 1.10 -3.45 -0.59
C PHE A 114 1.43 -2.56 0.61
N ALA A 115 0.75 -2.74 1.75
CA ALA A 115 1.05 -2.02 2.98
C ALA A 115 2.47 -2.33 3.49
N THR A 116 2.88 -3.59 3.48
CA THR A 116 4.24 -4.01 3.87
C THR A 116 5.31 -3.41 2.97
N MET A 117 5.05 -3.32 1.65
CA MET A 117 5.94 -2.66 0.70
C MET A 117 6.10 -1.18 1.01
N LEU A 118 5.01 -0.42 1.13
CA LEU A 118 5.06 1.03 1.35
C LEU A 118 5.61 1.42 2.72
N LEU A 119 5.39 0.58 3.74
CA LEU A 119 5.88 0.81 5.10
C LEU A 119 7.25 0.18 5.35
N ASN A 120 7.91 -0.33 4.31
CA ASN A 120 9.26 -0.87 4.42
C ASN A 120 10.27 0.26 4.67
N PRO A 121 11.25 0.07 5.57
CA PRO A 121 12.29 1.07 5.84
C PRO A 121 13.01 1.59 4.59
N MET A 122 13.28 0.74 3.60
CA MET A 122 13.94 1.16 2.35
C MET A 122 13.09 2.14 1.52
N ILE A 123 11.76 2.03 1.62
CA ILE A 123 10.83 2.94 0.94
C ILE A 123 10.61 4.23 1.75
N VAL A 124 10.62 4.13 3.09
CA VAL A 124 10.34 5.27 3.98
C VAL A 124 11.57 6.15 4.26
N SER A 125 12.76 5.57 4.40
CA SER A 125 13.97 6.31 4.77
C SER A 125 14.38 7.43 3.80
N PRO A 126 14.16 7.34 2.47
CA PRO A 126 14.48 8.43 1.56
C PRO A 126 13.78 9.74 1.92
N PHE A 127 12.57 9.68 2.49
CA PHE A 127 11.81 10.88 2.86
C PHE A 127 12.49 11.71 3.95
N PHE A 128 13.43 11.14 4.71
CA PHE A 128 14.24 11.90 5.67
C PHE A 128 15.22 12.86 4.98
N GLU A 129 15.52 12.64 3.70
CA GLU A 129 16.42 13.48 2.90
C GLU A 129 15.70 14.48 2.00
N LEU A 130 14.37 14.62 2.10
CA LEU A 130 13.61 15.54 1.24
C LEU A 130 14.17 16.97 1.30
N GLY A 131 14.48 17.46 2.50
CA GLY A 131 15.00 18.81 2.68
C GLY A 131 16.35 19.06 2.02
N THR A 132 17.24 18.06 1.98
CA THR A 132 18.54 18.16 1.30
C THR A 132 18.42 17.92 -0.20
N TRP A 133 17.47 17.07 -0.61
CA TRP A 133 17.13 16.84 -2.02
C TRP A 133 16.65 18.13 -2.70
N PHE A 134 15.74 18.89 -2.06
CA PHE A 134 15.25 20.18 -2.57
C PHE A 134 16.33 21.28 -2.72
N GLN A 135 17.52 21.10 -2.16
CA GLN A 135 18.61 22.07 -2.25
C GLN A 135 19.53 21.83 -3.47
N ARG A 136 19.28 20.78 -4.26
CA ARG A 136 20.14 20.41 -5.39
C ARG A 136 19.68 21.07 -6.69
N GLU A 137 20.65 21.37 -7.55
CA GLU A 137 20.41 21.84 -8.91
C GLU A 137 20.05 20.67 -9.84
N LEU A 138 19.19 20.94 -10.83
CA LEU A 138 18.78 19.96 -11.83
C LEU A 138 19.90 19.68 -12.86
N PRO A 139 19.95 18.47 -13.46
CA PRO A 139 19.11 17.31 -13.15
C PRO A 139 19.66 16.55 -11.94
N ASP A 140 18.81 16.38 -10.92
CA ASP A 140 19.16 15.66 -9.70
C ASP A 140 18.70 14.19 -9.76
N PRO A 141 19.38 13.28 -9.04
CA PRO A 141 18.87 11.92 -8.88
C PRO A 141 17.53 11.96 -8.11
N CYS A 142 16.62 11.04 -8.41
CA CYS A 142 15.42 10.89 -7.59
C CYS A 142 15.82 10.62 -6.12
N ILE A 143 14.95 11.01 -5.18
CA ILE A 143 15.25 10.93 -3.74
C ILE A 143 15.68 9.55 -3.27
N PHE A 144 15.13 8.49 -3.85
CA PHE A 144 15.52 7.11 -3.55
C PHE A 144 16.99 6.85 -3.90
N LYS A 145 17.44 7.31 -5.09
CA LYS A 145 18.82 7.17 -5.53
C LYS A 145 19.76 8.07 -4.73
N GLN A 146 19.30 9.22 -4.25
CA GLN A 146 20.08 10.04 -3.33
C GLN A 146 20.37 9.31 -2.02
N ALA A 147 19.32 8.78 -1.38
CA ALA A 147 19.43 8.13 -0.07
C ALA A 147 20.19 6.79 -0.11
N HIS A 148 20.01 6.01 -1.20
CA HIS A 148 20.54 4.64 -1.28
C HIS A 148 21.67 4.46 -2.30
N GLY A 149 22.04 5.50 -3.04
CA GLY A 149 23.09 5.46 -4.07
C GLY A 149 22.72 4.72 -5.36
N MET A 150 21.53 4.11 -5.45
CA MET A 150 21.04 3.38 -6.62
C MET A 150 19.54 3.56 -6.80
N ALA A 151 19.05 3.44 -8.04
CA ALA A 151 17.62 3.53 -8.32
C ALA A 151 16.84 2.33 -7.75
N VAL A 152 15.53 2.50 -7.53
CA VAL A 152 14.66 1.45 -6.99
C VAL A 152 14.73 0.14 -7.81
N TRP A 153 14.67 0.25 -9.13
CA TRP A 153 14.75 -0.90 -10.06
C TRP A 153 16.18 -1.45 -10.23
N GLU A 154 17.21 -0.71 -9.85
CA GLU A 154 18.57 -1.26 -9.74
C GLU A 154 18.69 -2.11 -8.48
N LEU A 155 18.04 -1.70 -7.38
CA LEU A 155 18.03 -2.46 -6.14
C LEU A 155 17.25 -3.78 -6.27
N THR A 156 16.08 -3.78 -6.93
CA THR A 156 15.32 -5.03 -7.18
C THR A 156 16.12 -6.05 -7.98
N ARG A 157 17.02 -5.61 -8.88
CA ARG A 157 17.92 -6.53 -9.61
C ARG A 157 19.00 -7.13 -8.73
N LYS A 158 19.40 -6.47 -7.64
CA LYS A 158 20.49 -6.89 -6.75
C LYS A 158 20.02 -7.63 -5.50
N ASP A 159 18.83 -7.33 -5.01
CA ASP A 159 18.26 -7.88 -3.78
C ASP A 159 16.95 -8.60 -4.09
N ALA A 160 16.99 -9.94 -4.05
CA ALA A 160 15.83 -10.79 -4.31
C ALA A 160 14.70 -10.65 -3.28
N ALA A 161 15.02 -10.30 -2.03
CA ALA A 161 14.01 -10.08 -1.00
C ALA A 161 13.27 -8.76 -1.25
N PHE A 162 14.00 -7.71 -1.64
CA PHE A 162 13.42 -6.43 -2.04
C PHE A 162 12.63 -6.56 -3.36
N ASP A 163 13.13 -7.29 -4.35
CA ASP A 163 12.40 -7.63 -5.59
C ASP A 163 11.07 -8.31 -5.28
N THR A 164 11.09 -9.33 -4.42
CA THR A 164 9.89 -10.06 -4.01
C THR A 164 8.90 -9.15 -3.29
N LEU A 165 9.39 -8.27 -2.42
CA LEU A 165 8.56 -7.30 -1.69
C LEU A 165 7.83 -6.34 -2.65
N ILE A 166 8.57 -5.71 -3.57
CA ILE A 166 8.02 -4.75 -4.53
C ILE A 166 7.02 -5.44 -5.45
N ASN A 167 7.39 -6.59 -6.03
CA ASN A 167 6.52 -7.31 -6.96
C ASN A 167 5.23 -7.79 -6.29
N LYS A 168 5.29 -8.34 -5.06
CA LYS A 168 4.10 -8.75 -4.32
C LYS A 168 3.22 -7.56 -3.96
N GLY A 169 3.81 -6.45 -3.52
CA GLY A 169 3.08 -5.23 -3.21
C GLY A 169 2.30 -4.70 -4.40
N LEU A 170 2.99 -4.45 -5.52
CA LEU A 170 2.37 -3.96 -6.75
C LEU A 170 1.32 -4.91 -7.31
N ALA A 171 1.59 -6.22 -7.33
CA ALA A 171 0.65 -7.23 -7.79
C ALA A 171 -0.64 -7.26 -6.94
N SER A 172 -0.51 -7.19 -5.61
CA SER A 172 -1.66 -7.23 -4.70
C SER A 172 -2.58 -6.02 -4.88
N ASP A 173 -2.01 -4.83 -5.08
CA ASP A 173 -2.79 -3.62 -5.38
C ASP A 173 -3.41 -3.66 -6.78
N SER A 174 -2.67 -4.16 -7.79
CA SER A 174 -3.18 -4.34 -9.15
C SER A 174 -4.42 -5.24 -9.19
N GLN A 175 -4.34 -6.38 -8.50
CA GLN A 175 -5.45 -7.30 -8.42
C GLN A 175 -6.65 -6.65 -7.74
N PHE A 176 -6.45 -6.00 -6.60
CA PHE A 176 -7.55 -5.34 -5.88
C PHE A 176 -8.25 -4.26 -6.71
N ILE A 177 -7.50 -3.35 -7.32
CA ILE A 177 -8.08 -2.26 -8.12
C ILE A 177 -8.82 -2.82 -9.33
N LEU A 178 -8.30 -3.86 -10.00
CA LEU A 178 -8.99 -4.46 -11.12
C LEU A 178 -10.20 -5.29 -10.71
N ASP A 179 -10.16 -6.03 -9.61
CA ASP A 179 -11.33 -6.73 -9.08
C ASP A 179 -12.49 -5.74 -8.82
N VAL A 180 -12.17 -4.55 -8.29
CA VAL A 180 -13.16 -3.48 -8.10
C VAL A 180 -13.60 -2.89 -9.43
N ALA A 181 -12.67 -2.56 -10.34
CA ALA A 181 -13.00 -1.97 -11.64
C ALA A 181 -13.89 -2.89 -12.49
N ILE A 182 -13.62 -4.20 -12.47
CA ILE A 182 -14.42 -5.21 -13.17
C ILE A 182 -15.82 -5.30 -12.58
N LYS A 183 -15.95 -5.30 -11.24
CA LYS A 183 -17.26 -5.36 -10.59
C LYS A 183 -18.11 -4.12 -10.85
N LEU A 184 -17.49 -2.94 -10.94
CA LEU A 184 -18.20 -1.67 -11.10
C LEU A 184 -18.42 -1.28 -12.57
N ASN A 185 -17.52 -1.67 -13.47
CA ASN A 185 -17.46 -1.19 -14.85
C ASN A 185 -17.11 -2.32 -15.83
N ALA A 186 -17.72 -3.50 -15.68
CA ALA A 186 -17.44 -4.68 -16.52
C ALA A 186 -17.56 -4.37 -18.03
N GLU A 187 -18.47 -3.48 -18.40
CA GLU A 187 -18.80 -3.09 -19.78
C GLU A 187 -17.58 -2.54 -20.54
N VAL A 188 -16.66 -1.87 -19.85
CA VAL A 188 -15.41 -1.35 -20.42
C VAL A 188 -14.56 -2.47 -21.00
N PHE A 189 -14.57 -3.65 -20.37
CA PHE A 189 -13.78 -4.81 -20.77
C PHE A 189 -14.56 -5.79 -21.65
N GLN A 190 -15.90 -5.68 -21.73
CA GLN A 190 -16.71 -6.56 -22.57
C GLN A 190 -16.52 -6.26 -24.07
N SER A 191 -16.33 -4.99 -24.42
CA SER A 191 -16.25 -4.53 -25.82
C SER A 191 -14.86 -4.66 -26.46
N ILE A 192 -13.84 -5.00 -25.68
CA ILE A 192 -12.45 -5.08 -26.16
C ILE A 192 -12.10 -6.51 -26.58
N SER A 193 -11.21 -6.66 -27.56
CA SER A 193 -10.72 -7.97 -28.02
C SER A 193 -9.27 -8.24 -27.63
N SER A 194 -8.48 -7.21 -27.36
CA SER A 194 -7.11 -7.34 -26.87
C SER A 194 -6.68 -6.21 -25.93
N LEU A 195 -5.84 -6.56 -24.95
CA LEU A 195 -5.28 -5.64 -23.98
C LEU A 195 -3.78 -5.92 -23.79
N ILE A 196 -2.97 -4.87 -23.79
CA ILE A 196 -1.56 -4.94 -23.41
C ILE A 196 -1.30 -4.16 -22.12
N ASP A 197 -0.76 -4.84 -21.12
CA ASP A 197 -0.37 -4.29 -19.82
C ASP A 197 1.13 -3.95 -19.85
N VAL A 198 1.43 -2.65 -19.91
CA VAL A 198 2.77 -2.12 -20.13
C VAL A 198 3.44 -1.83 -18.80
N GLY A 199 4.61 -2.44 -18.57
CA GLY A 199 5.21 -2.51 -17.24
C GLY A 199 4.39 -3.38 -16.28
N GLY A 200 3.67 -4.37 -16.82
CA GLY A 200 2.73 -5.21 -16.08
C GLY A 200 3.40 -6.21 -15.11
N GLY A 201 4.73 -6.31 -15.13
CA GLY A 201 5.50 -7.14 -14.22
C GLY A 201 5.14 -8.62 -14.33
N SER A 202 4.71 -9.20 -13.20
CA SER A 202 4.22 -10.59 -13.15
C SER A 202 2.89 -10.80 -13.89
N GLY A 203 2.26 -9.74 -14.40
CA GLY A 203 1.00 -9.81 -15.14
C GLY A 203 -0.23 -9.97 -14.25
N ALA A 204 -0.16 -9.62 -12.97
CA ALA A 204 -1.29 -9.74 -12.04
C ALA A 204 -2.56 -9.03 -12.57
N ALA A 205 -2.38 -7.85 -13.19
CA ALA A 205 -3.46 -7.10 -13.79
C ALA A 205 -4.04 -7.81 -15.03
N ALA A 206 -3.19 -8.10 -16.02
CA ALA A 206 -3.55 -8.85 -17.22
C ALA A 206 -4.24 -10.20 -16.90
N GLN A 207 -3.76 -10.95 -15.92
CA GLN A 207 -4.33 -12.24 -15.50
C GLN A 207 -5.71 -12.07 -14.86
N THR A 208 -5.94 -11.01 -14.09
CA THR A 208 -7.24 -10.72 -13.48
C THR A 208 -8.28 -10.43 -14.57
N ILE A 209 -7.91 -9.64 -15.58
CA ILE A 209 -8.77 -9.34 -16.73
C ILE A 209 -9.02 -10.60 -17.57
N SER A 210 -7.98 -11.36 -17.90
CA SER A 210 -8.07 -12.59 -18.69
C SER A 210 -9.00 -13.63 -18.05
N LYS A 211 -8.96 -13.78 -16.71
CA LYS A 211 -9.88 -14.66 -15.96
C LYS A 211 -11.33 -14.19 -16.01
N ALA A 212 -11.56 -12.88 -15.91
CA ALA A 212 -12.91 -12.31 -15.93
C ALA A 212 -13.53 -12.26 -17.34
N PHE A 213 -12.68 -12.10 -18.36
CA PHE A 213 -13.08 -11.94 -19.76
C PHE A 213 -12.23 -12.84 -20.66
N PRO A 214 -12.53 -14.15 -20.74
CA PRO A 214 -11.71 -15.12 -21.49
C PRO A 214 -11.60 -14.83 -23.00
N HIS A 215 -12.49 -14.01 -23.55
CA HIS A 215 -12.45 -13.57 -24.95
C HIS A 215 -11.39 -12.49 -25.21
N VAL A 216 -10.90 -11.80 -24.18
CA VAL A 216 -9.91 -10.74 -24.31
C VAL A 216 -8.52 -11.35 -24.35
N LYS A 217 -7.78 -11.12 -25.44
CA LYS A 217 -6.37 -11.51 -25.54
C LYS A 217 -5.54 -10.56 -24.69
N CYS A 218 -5.04 -11.05 -23.57
CA CYS A 218 -4.20 -10.27 -22.67
C CYS A 218 -2.72 -10.55 -22.91
N SER A 219 -1.93 -9.48 -23.01
CA SER A 219 -0.47 -9.56 -23.05
C SER A 219 0.16 -8.60 -22.05
N VAL A 220 1.38 -8.90 -21.60
CA VAL A 220 2.21 -8.04 -20.76
C VAL A 220 3.44 -7.65 -21.56
N LEU A 221 3.75 -6.35 -21.62
CA LEU A 221 5.01 -5.83 -22.14
C LEU A 221 5.90 -5.44 -20.96
N ASP A 222 7.06 -6.04 -20.85
CA ASP A 222 8.05 -5.68 -19.83
C ASP A 222 9.48 -5.98 -20.30
N LEU A 223 10.46 -5.54 -19.52
CA LEU A 223 11.87 -5.77 -19.79
C LEU A 223 12.23 -7.26 -19.71
N GLU A 224 13.27 -7.68 -20.44
CA GLU A 224 13.69 -9.09 -20.57
C GLU A 224 13.82 -9.80 -19.21
N HIS A 225 14.51 -9.17 -18.26
CA HIS A 225 14.75 -9.75 -16.94
C HIS A 225 13.49 -9.90 -16.08
N ILE A 226 12.42 -9.18 -16.39
CA ILE A 226 11.11 -9.31 -15.74
C ILE A 226 10.30 -10.42 -16.41
N VAL A 227 10.23 -10.41 -17.74
CA VAL A 227 9.55 -11.44 -18.53
C VAL A 227 10.16 -12.83 -18.30
N ALA A 228 11.47 -12.93 -18.12
CA ALA A 228 12.16 -14.18 -17.78
C ALA A 228 11.68 -14.81 -16.44
N LYS A 229 11.07 -14.01 -15.55
CA LYS A 229 10.50 -14.45 -14.27
C LYS A 229 8.97 -14.61 -14.32
N ALA A 230 8.35 -14.48 -15.50
CA ALA A 230 6.91 -14.54 -15.65
C ALA A 230 6.36 -15.92 -15.22
N PRO A 231 5.16 -15.95 -14.60
CA PRO A 231 4.53 -17.20 -14.23
C PRO A 231 4.19 -18.05 -15.47
N ALA A 232 4.49 -19.35 -15.40
CA ALA A 232 4.12 -20.30 -16.43
C ALA A 232 2.65 -20.76 -16.27
N GLY A 233 2.04 -21.23 -17.38
CA GLY A 233 0.70 -21.82 -17.36
C GLY A 233 -0.43 -20.81 -17.20
N THR A 234 -0.21 -19.54 -17.58
CA THR A 234 -1.26 -18.52 -17.63
C THR A 234 -1.77 -18.33 -19.05
N ASP A 235 -2.99 -17.80 -19.19
CA ASP A 235 -3.58 -17.42 -20.48
C ASP A 235 -3.06 -16.05 -21.00
N VAL A 236 -2.07 -15.47 -20.33
CA VAL A 236 -1.46 -14.18 -20.66
C VAL A 236 -0.17 -14.38 -21.44
N GLN A 237 -0.02 -13.64 -22.55
CA GLN A 237 1.22 -13.62 -23.32
C GLN A 237 2.22 -12.62 -22.75
N TYR A 238 3.45 -13.04 -22.46
CA TYR A 238 4.51 -12.15 -22.01
C TYR A 238 5.43 -11.77 -23.18
N ILE A 239 5.64 -10.48 -23.37
CA ILE A 239 6.38 -9.89 -24.47
C ILE A 239 7.54 -9.09 -23.90
N THR A 240 8.76 -9.43 -24.30
CA THR A 240 9.95 -8.65 -23.98
C THR A 240 10.04 -7.43 -24.88
N GLY A 241 10.23 -6.24 -24.29
CA GLY A 241 10.51 -5.02 -25.04
C GLY A 241 10.61 -3.78 -24.16
N ASP A 242 11.00 -2.67 -24.78
CA ASP A 242 11.01 -1.35 -24.16
C ASP A 242 9.82 -0.53 -24.67
N MET A 243 8.96 -0.08 -23.75
CA MET A 243 7.79 0.73 -24.06
C MET A 243 8.13 2.10 -24.68
N PHE A 244 9.36 2.60 -24.46
CA PHE A 244 9.83 3.84 -25.07
C PHE A 244 10.28 3.66 -26.52
N GLU A 245 10.58 2.43 -26.93
CA GLU A 245 10.90 2.11 -28.33
C GLU A 245 9.63 1.74 -29.10
N SER A 246 8.87 0.77 -28.60
CA SER A 246 7.61 0.36 -29.24
C SER A 246 6.68 -0.38 -28.28
N ILE A 247 5.38 -0.19 -28.46
CA ILE A 247 4.34 -0.96 -27.78
C ILE A 247 3.60 -1.78 -28.85
N PRO A 248 3.53 -3.12 -28.73
CA PRO A 248 2.79 -3.96 -29.66
C PRO A 248 1.31 -3.51 -29.81
N PRO A 249 0.72 -3.62 -31.02
CA PRO A 249 -0.67 -3.22 -31.23
C PRO A 249 -1.67 -4.02 -30.39
N ALA A 250 -2.55 -3.32 -29.68
CA ALA A 250 -3.69 -3.87 -28.96
C ALA A 250 -4.87 -2.88 -29.00
N ASN A 251 -6.10 -3.32 -28.68
CA ASN A 251 -7.23 -2.40 -28.60
C ASN A 251 -7.10 -1.44 -27.41
N VAL A 252 -6.54 -1.93 -26.31
CA VAL A 252 -6.34 -1.15 -25.08
C VAL A 252 -4.91 -1.32 -24.58
N VAL A 253 -4.32 -0.21 -24.16
CA VAL A 253 -3.05 -0.16 -23.44
C VAL A 253 -3.33 0.18 -21.98
N LEU A 254 -2.94 -0.69 -21.06
CA LEU A 254 -3.01 -0.47 -19.62
C LEU A 254 -1.64 0.03 -19.14
N LEU A 255 -1.64 1.19 -18.49
CA LEU A 255 -0.44 1.84 -17.92
C LEU A 255 -0.63 2.01 -16.41
N LYS A 256 -0.37 0.96 -15.63
CA LYS A 256 -0.49 0.99 -14.16
C LYS A 256 0.89 1.05 -13.51
N PHE A 257 1.14 2.05 -12.66
CA PHE A 257 2.41 2.27 -11.93
C PHE A 257 3.68 2.46 -12.79
N CYS A 258 3.62 2.36 -14.11
CA CYS A 258 4.76 2.62 -14.99
C CYS A 258 5.01 4.11 -15.25
N MET A 259 3.97 4.94 -15.25
CA MET A 259 4.08 6.38 -15.54
C MET A 259 4.67 7.21 -14.39
N THR A 260 4.52 6.77 -13.14
CA THR A 260 4.90 7.54 -11.94
C THR A 260 6.42 7.71 -11.77
N GLY A 261 7.24 6.95 -12.50
CA GLY A 261 8.70 7.04 -12.48
C GLY A 261 9.31 7.76 -13.68
N ILE A 262 8.50 8.27 -14.62
CA ILE A 262 8.98 8.87 -15.87
C ILE A 262 8.97 10.38 -15.72
N THR A 263 10.15 11.00 -15.70
CA THR A 263 10.28 12.45 -15.85
C THR A 263 10.72 12.78 -17.28
N ARG A 264 10.12 13.82 -17.85
CA ARG A 264 10.60 14.39 -19.11
C ARG A 264 11.87 15.17 -18.77
N THR A 265 13.02 14.72 -19.24
CA THR A 265 14.22 15.58 -19.26
C THR A 265 13.90 16.70 -20.25
N VAL A 266 13.60 17.90 -19.73
CA VAL A 266 13.44 19.12 -20.53
C VAL A 266 14.80 19.80 -20.61
#